data_AF-A0A4R4ZD17-F1
#
_entry.id   AF-A0A4R4ZD17-F1
#
_cell.length_a   1.000
_cell.length_b   1.000
_cell.length_c   1.000
_cell.angle_alpha   90.00
_cell.angle_beta   90.00
_cell.angle_gamma   90.00
#
_symmetry.space_group_name_H-M   'P 1'
#
loop_
_entity.id
_entity.type
_entity.pdbx_description
1 polymer ?
#
loop_
_entity_poly.entity_id
_entity_poly.type
_entity_poly.pdbx_seq_one_letter_code
_entity_poly.pdbx_strand_id
1 'polypeptide(L)'
;MIAVGCAGDELAATGAITVDRRRVLGLVPVNVVLDDPGQARALRDRVRTAVLGGHDPATAGIEDLTLAAFAAEGDVRTAFSGRERHAHRG
;
A
#
# COMPACT_ATOMS: atom_id res chain seq x y z
N MET A 1 -17.88 -0.97 8.30
CA MET A 1 -16.45 -1.29 8.03
C MET A 1 -16.37 -2.70 7.43
N ILE A 2 -16.66 -2.82 6.12
CA ILE A 2 -16.66 -4.08 5.34
C ILE A 2 -15.98 -3.80 3.96
N ALA A 3 -14.90 -3.02 3.94
CA ALA A 3 -14.22 -2.66 2.69
C ALA A 3 -12.95 -3.51 2.45
N VAL A 4 -12.27 -3.91 3.53
CA VAL A 4 -10.99 -4.64 3.43
C VAL A 4 -11.18 -6.09 2.96
N GLY A 5 -12.34 -6.71 3.24
CA GLY A 5 -12.65 -8.08 2.80
C GLY A 5 -12.71 -8.20 1.27
N CYS A 6 -13.53 -7.37 0.62
CA CYS A 6 -13.74 -7.42 -0.82
C CYS A 6 -12.46 -7.07 -1.61
N ALA A 7 -11.72 -6.05 -1.18
CA ALA A 7 -10.45 -5.68 -1.81
C ALA A 7 -9.40 -6.80 -1.70
N GLY A 8 -9.35 -7.49 -0.56
CA GLY A 8 -8.47 -8.65 -0.39
C GLY A 8 -8.89 -9.85 -1.26
N ASP A 9 -10.19 -10.10 -1.39
CA ASP A 9 -10.69 -11.17 -2.26
C ASP A 9 -10.38 -10.90 -3.74
N GLU A 10 -10.49 -9.64 -4.18
CA GLU A 10 -10.17 -9.23 -5.56
C GLU A 10 -8.66 -9.31 -5.85
N LEU A 11 -7.82 -8.84 -4.92
CA LEU A 11 -6.37 -8.99 -5.04
C LEU A 11 -5.91 -10.46 -5.00
N ALA A 12 -6.64 -11.32 -4.27
CA ALA A 12 -6.40 -12.75 -4.30
C ALA A 12 -6.82 -13.38 -5.64
N ALA A 13 -7.94 -12.92 -6.21
CA ALA A 13 -8.40 -13.38 -7.52
C ALA A 13 -7.44 -13.01 -8.65
N THR A 14 -6.70 -11.90 -8.53
CA THR A 14 -5.65 -11.51 -9.50
C THR A 14 -4.30 -12.18 -9.24
N GLY A 15 -4.16 -12.94 -8.15
CA GLY A 15 -2.89 -13.58 -7.76
C GLY A 15 -1.83 -12.59 -7.26
N ALA A 16 -2.24 -11.38 -6.85
CA ALA A 16 -1.35 -10.40 -6.25
C ALA A 16 -1.05 -10.74 -4.77
N ILE A 17 -2.00 -11.40 -4.11
CA ILE A 17 -1.86 -11.89 -2.73
C ILE A 17 -2.42 -13.30 -2.56
N THR A 18 -1.81 -14.04 -1.64
CA THR A 18 -2.38 -15.27 -1.09
C THR A 18 -3.01 -14.96 0.27
N VAL A 19 -4.30 -15.32 0.45
CA VAL A 19 -5.02 -15.15 1.72
C VAL A 19 -5.19 -16.52 2.41
N ASP A 20 -4.41 -16.78 3.46
CA ASP A 20 -4.54 -17.96 4.30
C ASP A 20 -5.52 -17.67 5.46
N ARG A 21 -6.70 -18.30 5.38
CA ARG A 21 -7.78 -18.21 6.37
C ARG A 21 -7.84 -19.48 7.20
N ARG A 22 -6.88 -19.69 8.10
CA ARG A 22 -6.92 -20.85 9.02
C ARG A 22 -7.64 -20.47 10.32
N ARG A 23 -8.55 -21.32 10.77
CA ARG A 23 -9.10 -21.23 12.14
C ARG A 23 -8.08 -21.78 13.13
N VAL A 24 -7.65 -20.95 14.07
CA VAL A 24 -6.74 -21.32 15.16
C VAL A 24 -7.39 -20.91 16.47
N LEU A 25 -7.67 -21.89 17.36
CA LEU A 25 -8.24 -21.65 18.69
C LEU A 25 -9.53 -20.80 18.71
N GLY A 26 -10.44 -21.01 17.75
CA GLY A 26 -11.70 -20.27 17.66
C GLY A 26 -11.60 -18.86 17.06
N LEU A 27 -10.37 -18.37 16.79
CA LEU A 27 -10.10 -17.16 16.01
C LEU A 27 -9.84 -17.54 14.55
N VAL A 28 -10.21 -16.64 13.63
CA VAL A 28 -9.82 -16.72 12.20
C VAL A 28 -8.72 -15.69 11.96
N PRO A 29 -7.44 -15.99 12.27
CA PRO A 29 -6.35 -15.17 11.78
C PRO A 29 -6.39 -15.16 10.24
N VAL A 30 -6.46 -13.97 9.67
CA VAL A 30 -6.32 -13.77 8.23
C VAL A 30 -4.87 -13.44 7.98
N ASN A 31 -4.12 -14.38 7.42
CA ASN A 31 -2.75 -14.16 6.98
C ASN A 31 -2.78 -13.77 5.51
N VAL A 32 -2.27 -12.59 5.17
CA VAL A 32 -2.13 -12.13 3.79
C VAL A 32 -0.65 -12.14 3.42
N VAL A 33 -0.32 -12.84 2.35
CA VAL A 33 1.04 -12.93 1.81
C VAL A 33 1.05 -12.29 0.43
N LEU A 34 2.02 -11.42 0.16
CA LEU A 34 2.27 -10.90 -1.19
C LEU A 34 2.99 -11.97 -1.99
N ASP A 35 2.46 -12.32 -3.16
CA ASP A 35 3.07 -13.33 -4.03
C ASP A 35 4.34 -12.79 -4.71
N ASP A 36 4.38 -11.48 -5.01
CA ASP A 36 5.58 -10.78 -5.49
C ASP A 36 5.91 -9.55 -4.59
N PRO A 37 6.80 -9.72 -3.60
CA PRO A 37 7.28 -8.60 -2.79
C PRO A 37 8.05 -7.53 -3.59
N GLY A 38 8.62 -7.89 -4.74
CA GLY A 38 9.31 -6.99 -5.65
C GLY A 38 8.35 -5.99 -6.30
N GLN A 39 7.16 -6.46 -6.72
CA GLN A 39 6.12 -5.59 -7.28
C GLN A 39 5.65 -4.53 -6.27
N ALA A 40 5.44 -4.93 -5.02
CA ALA A 40 5.05 -4.00 -3.95
C ALA A 40 6.16 -2.98 -3.64
N ARG A 41 7.44 -3.39 -3.67
CA ARG A 41 8.59 -2.49 -3.52
C ARG A 41 8.68 -1.51 -4.68
N ALA A 42 8.50 -1.97 -5.92
CA ALA A 42 8.52 -1.12 -7.10
C ALA A 42 7.41 -0.06 -7.06
N LEU A 43 6.20 -0.44 -6.66
CA LEU A 43 5.09 0.51 -6.45
C LEU A 43 5.45 1.56 -5.40
N ARG A 44 5.99 1.12 -4.25
CA ARG A 44 6.44 2.02 -3.20
C ARG A 44 7.51 2.99 -3.70
N ASP A 45 8.49 2.52 -4.46
CA ASP A 45 9.59 3.33 -4.97
C ASP A 45 9.11 4.36 -6.00
N ARG A 46 8.12 4.01 -6.85
CA ARG A 46 7.48 4.96 -7.76
C ARG A 46 6.78 6.08 -7.01
N VAL A 47 5.91 5.73 -6.06
CA VAL A 47 5.18 6.71 -5.22
C VAL A 47 6.16 7.60 -4.47
N ARG A 48 7.22 7.00 -3.91
CA ARG A 48 8.27 7.76 -3.21
C ARG A 48 9.02 8.70 -4.14
N THR A 49 9.33 8.27 -5.35
CA THR A 49 10.02 9.10 -6.36
C THR A 49 9.14 10.26 -6.83
N ALA A 50 7.84 10.04 -6.98
CA ALA A 50 6.89 11.10 -7.34
C ALA A 50 6.85 12.22 -6.29
N VAL A 51 6.98 11.88 -5.00
CA VAL A 51 6.93 12.86 -3.90
C VAL A 51 8.30 13.46 -3.57
N LEU A 52 9.36 12.63 -3.49
CA LEU A 52 10.69 13.06 -3.03
C LEU A 52 11.64 13.43 -4.17
N GLY A 53 11.34 13.00 -5.40
CA GLY A 53 12.23 13.20 -6.55
C GLY A 53 12.24 14.62 -7.10
N GLY A 54 11.42 15.53 -6.57
CA GLY A 54 11.36 16.93 -7.01
C GLY A 54 10.85 17.10 -8.46
N HIS A 55 10.19 16.08 -9.02
CA HIS A 55 9.56 16.16 -10.34
C HIS A 55 8.30 17.01 -10.27
N ASP A 56 7.94 17.65 -11.39
CA ASP A 56 6.69 18.39 -11.49
C ASP A 56 5.52 17.42 -11.22
N PRO A 57 4.69 17.65 -10.18
CA PRO A 57 3.56 16.78 -9.88
C PRO A 57 2.57 16.65 -11.04
N ALA A 58 2.51 17.62 -11.96
CA ALA A 58 1.68 17.52 -13.17
C ALA A 58 2.15 16.43 -14.15
N THR A 59 3.38 15.94 -14.00
CA THR A 59 3.96 14.88 -14.83
C THR A 59 3.85 13.49 -14.21
N ALA A 60 3.48 13.41 -12.93
CA ALA A 60 3.27 12.14 -12.25
C ALA A 60 1.91 11.55 -12.60
N GLY A 61 1.82 10.21 -12.65
CA GLY A 61 0.55 9.52 -12.84
C GLY A 61 -0.42 9.82 -11.69
N ILE A 62 -1.70 10.04 -12.02
CA ILE A 62 -2.76 10.33 -11.04
C ILE A 62 -2.85 9.24 -9.96
N GLU A 63 -2.61 7.99 -10.33
CA GLU A 63 -2.59 6.84 -9.42
C GLU A 63 -1.48 6.95 -8.36
N ASP A 64 -0.26 7.29 -8.78
CA ASP A 64 0.88 7.46 -7.88
C ASP A 64 0.69 8.69 -6.96
N LEU A 65 0.10 9.78 -7.47
CA LEU A 65 -0.24 10.97 -6.69
C LEU A 65 -1.34 10.70 -5.65
N THR A 66 -2.35 9.93 -6.03
CA THR A 66 -3.45 9.55 -5.13
C THR A 66 -2.93 8.66 -4.00
N LEU A 67 -2.08 7.69 -4.33
CA LEU A 67 -1.46 6.82 -3.35
C LEU A 67 -0.48 7.57 -2.44
N ALA A 68 0.25 8.55 -2.98
CA ALA A 68 1.08 9.46 -2.21
C ALA A 68 0.26 10.29 -1.20
N ALA A 69 -0.88 10.84 -1.61
CA ALA A 69 -1.77 11.61 -0.75
C ALA A 69 -2.28 10.75 0.42
N PHE A 70 -2.81 9.55 0.15
CA PHE A 70 -3.25 8.62 1.20
C PHE A 70 -2.11 8.22 2.14
N ALA A 71 -0.90 8.00 1.61
CA ALA A 71 0.25 7.67 2.43
C ALA A 71 0.74 8.84 3.31
N ALA A 72 0.61 10.09 2.85
CA ALA A 72 0.96 11.29 3.59
C ALA A 72 -0.04 11.59 4.73
N GLU A 73 -1.34 11.41 4.50
CA GLU A 73 -2.38 11.56 5.54
C GLU A 73 -2.31 10.47 6.61
N GLY A 74 -1.55 9.40 6.36
CA GLY A 74 -1.24 8.34 7.32
C GLY A 74 -2.10 7.09 7.15
N ASP A 75 -2.93 7.03 6.11
CA ASP A 75 -3.77 5.88 5.79
C ASP A 75 -2.95 4.69 5.28
N VAL A 76 -1.71 4.93 4.82
CA VAL A 76 -0.82 3.86 4.31
C VAL A 76 0.60 3.99 4.90
N ARG A 77 0.84 3.40 6.08
CA ARG A 77 2.17 3.40 6.76
C ARG A 77 3.30 2.70 5.99
N THR A 78 2.99 1.99 4.91
CA THR A 78 3.93 1.15 4.17
C THR A 78 4.72 1.90 3.10
N ALA A 79 4.23 3.06 2.64
CA ALA A 79 4.89 3.81 1.57
C ALA A 79 6.04 4.70 2.07
N PHE A 80 5.82 5.46 3.15
CA PHE A 80 6.81 6.40 3.70
C PHE A 80 7.33 5.96 5.07
N SER A 81 8.63 6.13 5.29
CA SER A 81 9.21 5.98 6.63
C SER A 81 8.63 7.04 7.59
N GLY A 82 8.71 6.77 8.89
CA GLY A 82 8.23 7.72 9.91
C GLY A 82 8.95 9.09 9.84
N ARG A 83 10.24 9.08 9.49
CA ARG A 83 11.05 10.30 9.32
C ARG A 83 10.54 11.16 8.15
N GLU A 84 10.24 10.53 7.02
CA GLU A 84 9.72 11.22 5.83
C GLU A 84 8.34 11.82 6.11
N ARG A 85 7.46 11.06 6.75
CA ARG A 85 6.13 11.57 7.14
C ARG A 85 6.23 12.80 8.05
N HIS A 86 7.16 12.81 9.01
CA HIS A 86 7.35 13.98 9.86
C HIS A 86 7.83 15.21 9.08
N ALA A 87 8.68 15.02 8.06
CA ALA A 87 9.13 16.11 7.20
C ALA A 87 8.01 16.70 6.32
N HIS A 88 6.96 15.91 6.02
CA HIS A 88 5.78 16.37 5.26
C HIS A 88 4.62 16.83 6.14
N ARG A 89 4.68 16.62 7.45
CA ARG A 89 3.68 17.07 8.42
C ARG A 89 3.99 18.53 8.77
N GLY A 90 3.54 19.45 7.91
CA GLY A 90 3.52 20.88 8.20
C GLY A 90 2.71 21.19 9.44
#